data_AF-A0A411YZX4-F1
#
_entry.id   AF-A0A411YZX4-F1
#
_cell.length_a   1.000
_cell.length_b   1.000
_cell.length_c   1.000
_cell.angle_alpha   90.00
_cell.angle_beta   90.00
_cell.angle_gamma   90.00
#
_symmetry.space_group_name_H-M   'P 1'
#
loop_
_entity.id
_entity.type
_entity.pdbx_description
1 polymer ?
#
loop_
_entity_poly.entity_id
_entity_poly.type
_entity_poly.pdbx_seq_one_letter_code
_entity_poly.pdbx_strand_id
1 'polypeptide(L)'
;MDGEILADQSQHLSHSAIYRHFRSKADIFDALAARTMDEEAELAARFVIADGSAGDRLRGLVLALHRSKRAKLGDDPEIHGLYRRIVTERPDLVADYARRMTELVRQVLNDGVSRGEFLVPDLDAAAGVVRDAVTVFIHPAHVEQAVLAGLDMEPRLQAVMDALVVAFAATRRA
;
A
#
# COMPACT_ATOMS: atom_id res chain seq x y z
N MET A 1 35.81 19.72 28.28
CA MET A 1 34.53 20.34 28.67
C MET A 1 34.43 21.65 27.92
N ASP A 2 33.54 21.87 26.97
CA ASP A 2 32.36 21.11 26.56
C ASP A 2 32.06 21.36 25.08
N GLY A 3 31.63 20.30 24.41
CA GLY A 3 31.41 20.25 22.98
C GLY A 3 30.14 20.97 22.53
N GLU A 4 30.20 21.40 21.28
CA GLU A 4 29.15 22.00 20.47
C GLU A 4 27.78 21.36 20.68
N ILE A 5 26.84 22.18 21.16
CA ILE A 5 25.40 21.97 20.96
C ILE A 5 25.07 22.56 19.59
N LEU A 6 25.18 21.75 18.54
CA LEU A 6 24.46 21.96 17.29
C LEU A 6 23.24 21.06 17.31
N ALA A 7 22.22 21.52 18.03
CA ALA A 7 20.90 20.93 18.00
C ALA A 7 20.19 21.34 16.71
N ASP A 8 19.79 20.31 15.96
CA ASP A 8 18.58 20.24 15.16
C ASP A 8 18.31 21.39 14.17
N GLN A 9 18.89 21.25 12.98
CA GLN A 9 18.34 21.83 11.75
C GLN A 9 17.77 20.70 10.88
N SER A 10 16.66 20.11 11.30
CA SER A 10 15.82 19.30 10.42
C SER A 10 14.36 19.71 10.49
N GLN A 11 14.04 20.77 9.73
CA GLN A 11 12.76 20.95 9.05
C GLN A 11 11.48 20.75 9.89
N HIS A 12 11.30 21.59 10.91
CA HIS A 12 9.96 22.09 11.18
C HIS A 12 9.53 22.99 10.01
N LEU A 13 9.07 22.37 8.92
CA LEU A 13 8.20 23.05 7.96
C LEU A 13 7.04 23.61 8.77
N SER A 14 7.09 24.90 9.07
CA SER A 14 6.01 25.58 9.78
C SER A 14 4.71 25.29 9.04
N HIS A 15 3.82 24.53 9.69
CA HIS A 15 2.46 24.23 9.22
C HIS A 15 1.76 25.48 8.65
N SER A 16 2.15 26.69 9.10
CA SER A 16 1.64 28.00 8.67
C SER A 16 1.75 28.30 7.17
N ALA A 17 2.66 27.68 6.40
CA ALA A 17 2.85 27.99 4.98
C ALA A 17 1.83 27.29 4.05
N ILE A 18 1.34 26.12 4.46
CA ILE A 18 0.41 25.30 3.66
C ILE A 18 -1.01 25.88 3.68
N TYR A 19 -1.41 26.55 4.77
CA TYR A 19 -2.79 27.02 4.98
C TYR A 19 -3.29 28.12 4.03
N ARG A 20 -2.43 28.73 3.19
CA ARG A 20 -2.82 29.89 2.36
C ARG A 20 -3.63 29.51 1.11
N HIS A 21 -3.60 28.24 0.70
CA HIS A 21 -4.21 27.77 -0.56
C HIS A 21 -5.46 26.89 -0.38
N PHE A 22 -5.86 26.60 0.86
CA PHE A 22 -6.96 25.66 1.16
C PHE A 22 -8.08 26.36 1.93
N ARG A 23 -9.35 26.04 1.61
CA ARG A 23 -10.52 26.72 2.20
C ARG A 23 -10.78 26.25 3.63
N SER A 24 -10.27 25.08 4.02
CA SER A 24 -10.38 24.55 5.38
C SER A 24 -9.25 23.59 5.75
N LYS A 25 -9.09 23.27 7.04
CA LYS A 25 -8.19 22.20 7.52
C LYS A 25 -8.60 20.82 6.98
N ALA A 26 -9.88 20.60 6.69
CA ALA A 26 -10.36 19.35 6.10
C ALA A 26 -9.85 19.19 4.65
N ASP A 27 -9.84 20.27 3.86
CA ASP A 27 -9.34 20.24 2.48
C ASP A 27 -7.84 19.87 2.42
N ILE A 28 -7.06 20.32 3.41
CA ILE A 28 -5.64 19.97 3.55
C ILE A 28 -5.48 18.48 3.83
N PHE A 29 -6.29 17.94 4.74
CA PHE A 29 -6.28 16.51 5.05
C PHE A 29 -6.68 15.67 3.85
N ASP A 30 -7.71 16.07 3.11
CA ASP A 30 -8.16 15.38 1.90
C ASP A 30 -7.09 15.41 0.80
N ALA A 31 -6.40 16.54 0.62
CA ALA A 31 -5.29 16.65 -0.32
C ALA A 31 -4.10 15.77 0.10
N LEU A 32 -3.76 15.73 1.39
CA LEU A 32 -2.70 14.88 1.92
C LEU A 32 -3.05 13.39 1.78
N ALA A 33 -4.31 13.03 2.04
CA ALA A 33 -4.85 11.68 1.84
C ALA A 33 -4.71 11.23 0.38
N ALA A 34 -5.22 12.05 -0.55
CA ALA A 34 -5.18 11.77 -1.98
C ALA A 34 -3.72 11.60 -2.46
N ARG A 35 -2.84 12.55 -2.09
CA ARG A 35 -1.41 12.45 -2.42
C ARG A 35 -0.77 11.17 -1.88
N THR A 36 -1.08 10.80 -0.63
CA THR A 36 -0.53 9.58 -0.01
C THR A 36 -0.99 8.32 -0.75
N MET A 37 -2.26 8.28 -1.18
CA MET A 37 -2.82 7.21 -1.99
C MET A 37 -2.22 7.18 -3.41
N ASP A 38 -1.91 8.34 -3.98
CA ASP A 38 -1.25 8.45 -5.30
C ASP A 38 0.19 7.92 -5.24
N GLU A 39 0.96 8.30 -4.22
CA GLU A 39 2.32 7.79 -3.99
C GLU A 39 2.35 6.25 -3.84
N GLU A 40 1.33 5.67 -3.21
CA GLU A 40 1.19 4.22 -3.06
C GLU A 40 0.81 3.53 -4.38
N ALA A 41 -0.07 4.16 -5.16
CA ALA A 41 -0.40 3.67 -6.50
C ALA A 41 0.83 3.72 -7.43
N GLU A 42 1.63 4.79 -7.37
CA GLU A 42 2.90 4.92 -8.10
C GLU A 42 3.92 3.87 -7.65
N LEU A 43 4.03 3.60 -6.35
CA LEU A 43 4.88 2.54 -5.82
C LEU A 43 4.47 1.16 -6.39
N ALA A 44 3.18 0.86 -6.39
CA ALA A 44 2.67 -0.39 -6.92
C ALA A 44 2.82 -0.50 -8.45
N ALA A 45 2.64 0.60 -9.19
CA ALA A 45 2.81 0.64 -10.64
C ALA A 45 4.22 0.24 -11.10
N ARG A 46 5.26 0.48 -10.28
CA ARG A 46 6.64 0.03 -10.58
C ARG A 46 6.73 -1.48 -10.75
N PHE A 47 5.91 -2.26 -10.05
CA PHE A 47 5.91 -3.72 -10.13
C PHE A 47 5.16 -4.26 -11.36
N VAL A 48 4.28 -3.47 -11.96
CA VAL A 48 3.60 -3.85 -13.21
C VAL A 48 4.62 -3.97 -14.36
N ILE A 49 5.59 -3.05 -14.42
CA ILE A 49 6.60 -2.98 -15.48
C ILE A 49 7.96 -3.55 -15.07
N ALA A 50 8.10 -4.02 -13.84
CA ALA A 50 9.36 -4.59 -13.35
C ALA A 50 9.73 -5.87 -14.14
N ASP A 51 11.02 -6.19 -14.12
CA ASP A 51 11.52 -7.48 -14.61
C ASP A 51 11.13 -8.63 -13.64
N GLY A 52 11.17 -9.86 -14.16
CA GLY A 52 10.95 -11.09 -13.38
C GLY A 52 9.61 -11.78 -13.66
N SER A 53 9.31 -12.81 -12.86
CA SER A 53 8.04 -13.54 -12.96
C SER A 53 6.87 -12.68 -12.49
N ALA A 54 5.67 -12.94 -13.00
CA ALA A 54 4.46 -12.30 -12.50
C ALA A 54 4.22 -12.61 -11.02
N GLY A 55 4.59 -13.81 -10.55
CA GLY A 55 4.52 -14.18 -9.13
C GLY A 55 5.43 -13.34 -8.24
N ASP A 56 6.68 -13.13 -8.66
CA ASP A 56 7.62 -12.31 -7.89
C ASP A 56 7.22 -10.85 -7.87
N ARG A 57 6.75 -10.32 -9.00
CA ARG A 57 6.25 -8.94 -9.08
C ARG A 57 5.00 -8.73 -8.24
N LEU A 58 4.07 -9.69 -8.23
CA LEU A 58 2.88 -9.62 -7.40
C LEU A 58 3.23 -9.64 -5.90
N ARG A 59 4.13 -10.53 -5.48
CA ARG A 59 4.65 -10.56 -4.10
C ARG A 59 5.36 -9.26 -3.75
N GLY A 60 6.22 -8.77 -4.64
CA GLY A 60 6.97 -7.53 -4.46
C GLY A 60 6.07 -6.31 -4.27
N LEU A 61 5.03 -6.18 -5.10
CA LEU A 61 4.01 -5.13 -5.02
C LEU A 61 3.39 -5.07 -3.62
N VAL A 62 2.87 -6.21 -3.15
CA VAL A 62 2.17 -6.30 -1.87
C VAL A 62 3.11 -6.05 -0.68
N LEU A 63 4.32 -6.63 -0.72
CA LEU A 63 5.34 -6.41 0.32
C LEU A 63 5.78 -4.95 0.38
N ALA A 64 5.94 -4.29 -0.77
CA ALA A 64 6.33 -2.88 -0.82
C ALA A 64 5.28 -1.97 -0.19
N LEU A 65 4.00 -2.21 -0.47
CA LEU A 65 2.90 -1.48 0.16
C LEU A 65 2.86 -1.70 1.67
N HIS A 66 2.97 -2.95 2.13
CA HIS A 66 3.01 -3.28 3.55
C HIS A 66 4.16 -2.57 4.28
N ARG A 67 5.37 -2.60 3.72
CA ARG A 67 6.54 -1.93 4.28
C ARG A 67 6.39 -0.41 4.26
N SER A 68 5.84 0.16 3.18
CA SER A 68 5.55 1.60 3.09
C SER A 68 4.57 2.04 4.17
N LYS A 69 3.48 1.27 4.39
CA LYS A 69 2.52 1.51 5.46
C LYS A 69 3.18 1.43 6.83
N ARG A 70 3.95 0.38 7.11
CA ARG A 70 4.65 0.21 8.39
C ARG A 70 5.61 1.39 8.66
N ALA A 71 6.38 1.82 7.67
CA ALA A 71 7.32 2.93 7.80
C ALA A 71 6.59 4.24 8.14
N LYS A 72 5.56 4.60 7.36
CA LYS A 72 4.78 5.83 7.58
C LYS A 72 4.14 5.90 8.97
N LEU A 73 3.74 4.77 9.55
CA LEU A 73 3.19 4.73 10.92
C LEU A 73 4.27 4.87 12.00
N GLY A 74 5.51 4.46 11.72
CA GLY A 74 6.64 4.67 12.63
C GLY A 74 7.07 6.13 12.70
N ASP A 75 6.88 6.88 11.60
CA ASP A 75 7.38 8.24 11.44
C ASP A 75 6.41 9.33 11.90
N ASP A 76 5.08 9.10 11.85
CA ASP A 76 4.08 10.11 12.21
C ASP A 76 2.79 9.52 12.82
N PRO A 77 2.58 9.63 14.16
CA PRO A 77 1.36 9.18 14.82
C PRO A 77 0.09 9.95 14.41
N GLU A 78 0.20 11.19 13.90
CA GLU A 78 -0.96 11.97 13.45
C GLU A 78 -1.58 11.38 12.18
N ILE A 79 -0.80 10.60 11.41
CA ILE A 79 -1.27 9.91 10.20
C ILE A 79 -2.41 8.93 10.51
N HIS A 80 -2.48 8.38 11.72
CA HIS A 80 -3.57 7.49 12.14
C HIS A 80 -4.91 8.20 12.26
N GLY A 81 -4.89 9.41 12.82
CA GLY A 81 -6.08 10.25 12.93
C GLY A 81 -6.62 10.61 11.54
N LEU A 82 -5.70 10.90 10.61
CA LEU A 82 -6.03 11.13 9.21
C LEU A 82 -6.69 9.92 8.56
N TYR A 83 -6.11 8.73 8.66
CA TYR A 83 -6.68 7.52 8.05
C TYR A 83 -8.06 7.14 8.59
N ARG A 84 -8.26 7.23 9.91
CA ARG A 84 -9.59 6.98 10.50
C ARG A 84 -10.64 7.94 9.94
N ARG A 85 -10.27 9.23 9.82
CA ARG A 85 -11.16 10.26 9.28
C ARG A 85 -11.51 10.02 7.81
N ILE A 86 -10.54 9.64 6.98
CA ILE A 86 -10.76 9.35 5.56
C ILE A 86 -11.80 8.22 5.39
N VAL A 87 -11.67 7.14 6.16
CA VAL A 87 -12.59 6.00 6.04
C VAL A 87 -14.04 6.37 6.34
N THR A 88 -14.27 7.29 7.28
CA THR A 88 -15.63 7.72 7.67
C THR A 88 -16.17 8.87 6.84
N GLU A 89 -15.32 9.84 6.48
CA GLU A 89 -15.75 11.09 5.85
C GLU A 89 -15.58 11.11 4.32
N ARG A 90 -14.68 10.28 3.78
CA ARG A 90 -14.30 10.24 2.36
C ARG A 90 -14.29 8.82 1.77
N PRO A 91 -15.44 8.11 1.82
CA PRO A 91 -15.55 6.76 1.25
C PRO A 91 -15.28 6.73 -0.27
N ASP A 92 -15.45 7.86 -0.96
CA ASP A 92 -15.12 8.03 -2.37
C ASP A 92 -13.61 7.87 -2.64
N LEU A 93 -12.74 8.46 -1.81
CA LEU A 93 -11.29 8.30 -1.94
C LEU A 93 -10.85 6.86 -1.70
N VAL A 94 -11.47 6.19 -0.72
CA VAL A 94 -11.20 4.77 -0.42
C VAL A 94 -11.62 3.89 -1.59
N ALA A 95 -12.80 4.11 -2.16
CA ALA A 95 -13.29 3.37 -3.32
C ALA A 95 -12.39 3.56 -4.55
N ASP A 96 -11.96 4.80 -4.82
CA ASP A 96 -11.05 5.09 -5.93
C ASP A 96 -9.66 4.48 -5.72
N TYR A 97 -9.14 4.50 -4.50
CA TYR A 97 -7.89 3.81 -4.18
C TYR A 97 -8.02 2.29 -4.37
N ALA A 98 -9.06 1.66 -3.81
CA ALA A 98 -9.31 0.23 -3.95
C ALA A 98 -9.43 -0.19 -5.43
N ARG A 99 -10.14 0.58 -6.25
CA ARG A 99 -10.26 0.36 -7.69
C ARG A 99 -8.90 0.43 -8.39
N ARG A 100 -8.10 1.46 -8.13
CA ARG A 100 -6.76 1.63 -8.73
C ARG A 100 -5.82 0.49 -8.35
N MET A 101 -5.80 0.10 -7.08
CA MET A 101 -4.95 -0.99 -6.61
C MET A 101 -5.37 -2.34 -7.18
N THR A 102 -6.68 -2.62 -7.26
CA THR A 102 -7.19 -3.83 -7.94
C THR A 102 -6.77 -3.85 -9.41
N GLU A 103 -6.84 -2.73 -10.12
CA GLU A 103 -6.43 -2.66 -11.52
C GLU A 103 -4.93 -2.93 -11.70
N LEU A 104 -4.07 -2.39 -10.84
CA LEU A 104 -2.63 -2.66 -10.89
C LEU A 104 -2.32 -4.14 -10.64
N VAL A 105 -3.01 -4.77 -9.68
CA VAL A 105 -2.91 -6.22 -9.44
C VAL A 105 -3.37 -7.00 -10.67
N ARG A 106 -4.51 -6.61 -11.26
CA ARG A 106 -5.07 -7.25 -12.46
C ARG A 106 -4.09 -7.21 -13.62
N GLN A 107 -3.37 -6.10 -13.80
CA GLN A 107 -2.34 -5.98 -14.84
C GLN A 107 -1.19 -6.98 -14.66
N VAL A 108 -0.70 -7.15 -13.43
CA VAL A 108 0.34 -8.16 -13.12
C VAL A 108 -0.18 -9.58 -13.40
N LEU A 109 -1.42 -9.88 -12.99
CA LEU A 109 -2.05 -11.19 -13.26
C LEU A 109 -2.22 -11.44 -14.76
N ASN A 110 -2.69 -10.44 -15.51
CA ASN A 110 -2.89 -10.52 -16.95
C ASN A 110 -1.58 -10.77 -17.71
N ASP A 111 -0.49 -10.12 -17.30
CA ASP A 111 0.84 -10.40 -17.88
C ASP A 111 1.30 -11.83 -17.58
N GLY A 112 1.08 -12.31 -16.36
CA GLY A 112 1.35 -13.71 -15.99
C GLY A 112 0.56 -14.72 -16.82
N VAL A 113 -0.72 -14.45 -17.09
CA VAL A 113 -1.56 -15.28 -17.99
C VAL A 113 -1.02 -15.23 -19.42
N SER A 114 -0.69 -14.04 -19.92
CA SER A 114 -0.18 -13.84 -21.29
C SER A 114 1.16 -14.55 -21.52
N ARG A 115 1.96 -14.70 -20.45
CA ARG A 115 3.24 -15.43 -20.44
C ARG A 115 3.10 -16.92 -20.11
N GLY A 116 1.88 -17.40 -19.83
CA GLY A 116 1.62 -18.79 -19.45
C GLY A 116 2.11 -19.18 -18.05
N GLU A 117 2.45 -18.20 -17.20
CA GLU A 117 2.84 -18.44 -15.80
C GLU A 117 1.63 -18.71 -14.92
N PHE A 118 0.50 -18.07 -15.24
CA PHE A 118 -0.75 -18.19 -14.50
C PHE A 118 -1.89 -18.78 -15.34
N LEU A 119 -2.80 -19.47 -14.66
CA LEU A 119 -4.09 -19.92 -15.18
C LEU A 119 -5.20 -19.27 -14.37
N VAL A 120 -5.62 -18.07 -14.80
CA VAL A 120 -6.66 -17.28 -14.14
C VAL A 120 -7.82 -17.05 -15.12
N PRO A 121 -8.94 -17.79 -15.00
CA PRO A 121 -10.07 -17.66 -15.92
C PRO A 121 -10.83 -16.33 -15.80
N ASP A 122 -10.85 -15.74 -14.60
CA ASP A 122 -11.49 -14.46 -14.31
C ASP A 122 -10.48 -13.54 -13.61
N LEU A 123 -9.90 -12.63 -14.39
CA LEU A 123 -8.87 -11.70 -13.92
C LEU A 123 -9.41 -10.67 -12.93
N ASP A 124 -10.65 -10.21 -13.12
CA ASP A 124 -11.26 -9.19 -12.26
C ASP A 124 -11.56 -9.77 -10.88
N ALA A 125 -12.14 -10.97 -10.83
CA ALA A 125 -12.38 -11.69 -9.58
C ALA A 125 -11.06 -12.02 -8.87
N ALA A 126 -10.06 -12.52 -9.59
CA ALA A 126 -8.76 -12.86 -8.99
C ALA A 126 -8.03 -11.63 -8.43
N ALA A 127 -8.06 -10.51 -9.14
CA ALA A 127 -7.46 -9.26 -8.65
C ALA A 127 -8.16 -8.73 -7.39
N GLY A 128 -9.49 -8.84 -7.34
CA GLY A 128 -10.28 -8.56 -6.14
C GLY A 128 -9.90 -9.46 -4.97
N VAL A 129 -9.79 -10.78 -5.20
CA VAL A 129 -9.38 -11.76 -4.19
C VAL A 129 -8.00 -11.43 -3.62
N VAL A 130 -7.01 -11.11 -4.46
CA VAL A 130 -5.68 -10.73 -3.97
C VAL A 130 -5.77 -9.48 -3.09
N ARG A 131 -6.43 -8.41 -3.56
CA ARG A 131 -6.60 -7.17 -2.77
C ARG A 131 -7.23 -7.47 -1.40
N ASP A 132 -8.31 -8.21 -1.39
CA ASP A 132 -9.07 -8.48 -0.16
C ASP A 132 -8.27 -9.37 0.80
N ALA A 133 -7.60 -10.41 0.29
CA ALA A 133 -6.75 -11.30 1.07
C ALA A 133 -5.59 -10.58 1.76
N VAL A 134 -5.03 -9.54 1.13
CA VAL A 134 -3.88 -8.80 1.68
C VAL A 134 -4.29 -7.56 2.49
N THR A 135 -5.57 -7.19 2.53
CA THR A 135 -6.05 -5.94 3.15
C THR A 135 -5.65 -5.84 4.62
N VAL A 136 -5.69 -6.93 5.39
CA VAL A 136 -5.27 -6.93 6.80
C VAL A 136 -3.80 -6.55 7.00
N PHE A 137 -2.95 -6.74 5.99
CA PHE A 137 -1.53 -6.43 6.04
C PHE A 137 -1.21 -5.01 5.56
N ILE A 138 -2.14 -4.35 4.87
CA ILE A 138 -1.90 -3.04 4.23
C ILE A 138 -2.75 -1.94 4.87
N HIS A 139 -3.96 -2.28 5.34
CA HIS A 139 -4.86 -1.29 5.90
C HIS A 139 -4.24 -0.63 7.14
N PRO A 140 -4.14 0.73 7.20
CA PRO A 140 -3.43 1.45 8.25
C PRO A 140 -3.84 1.03 9.67
N ALA A 141 -5.14 0.84 9.92
CA ALA A 141 -5.64 0.44 11.24
C ALA A 141 -5.12 -0.95 11.69
N HIS A 142 -4.98 -1.91 10.77
CA HIS A 142 -4.49 -3.25 11.11
C HIS A 142 -2.97 -3.27 11.27
N VAL A 143 -2.26 -2.50 10.44
CA VAL A 143 -0.80 -2.34 10.58
C VAL A 143 -0.46 -1.64 11.89
N GLU A 144 -1.21 -0.59 12.28
CA GLU A 144 -1.09 0.07 13.58
C GLU A 144 -1.29 -0.91 14.73
N GLN A 145 -2.39 -1.66 14.73
CA GLN A 145 -2.69 -2.66 15.76
C GLN A 145 -1.56 -3.68 15.90
N ALA A 146 -1.00 -4.15 14.79
CA ALA A 146 0.11 -5.08 14.81
C ALA A 146 1.40 -4.46 15.35
N VAL A 147 1.74 -3.23 14.95
CA VAL A 147 2.92 -2.51 15.45
C VAL A 147 2.81 -2.29 16.96
N LEU A 148 1.66 -1.81 17.45
CA LEU A 148 1.41 -1.60 18.88
C LEU A 148 1.46 -2.91 19.68
N ALA A 149 1.04 -4.02 19.08
CA ALA A 149 1.11 -5.34 19.69
C ALA A 149 2.49 -6.03 19.53
N GLY A 150 3.47 -5.39 18.88
CA GLY A 150 4.79 -5.97 18.61
C GLY A 150 4.74 -7.19 17.67
N LEU A 151 3.71 -7.29 16.83
CA LEU A 151 3.51 -8.40 15.92
C LEU A 151 4.20 -8.16 14.57
N ASP A 152 5.12 -9.04 14.21
CA ASP A 152 5.63 -9.07 12.84
C ASP A 152 4.64 -9.82 11.92
N MET A 153 4.01 -9.06 11.01
CA MET A 153 3.07 -9.62 10.03
C MET A 153 3.73 -10.02 8.72
N GLU A 154 4.97 -9.61 8.46
CA GLU A 154 5.58 -9.79 7.15
C GLU A 154 5.79 -11.27 6.78
N PRO A 155 6.20 -12.17 7.69
CA PRO A 155 6.27 -13.60 7.39
C PRO A 155 4.91 -14.20 7.01
N ARG A 156 3.83 -13.78 7.66
CA ARG A 156 2.46 -14.22 7.32
C ARG A 156 2.01 -13.66 5.98
N LEU A 157 2.36 -12.41 5.67
CA LEU A 157 2.08 -11.82 4.36
C LEU A 157 2.78 -12.58 3.24
N GLN A 158 4.06 -12.94 3.43
CA GLN A 158 4.80 -13.78 2.48
C GLN A 158 4.10 -15.12 2.26
N ALA A 159 3.70 -15.81 3.33
CA ALA A 159 3.00 -17.09 3.22
C ALA A 159 1.64 -16.96 2.48
N VAL A 160 0.88 -15.89 2.70
CA VAL A 160 -0.36 -15.61 1.96
C VAL A 160 -0.07 -15.41 0.48
N MET A 161 0.97 -14.63 0.14
CA MET A 161 1.35 -14.40 -1.25
C MET A 161 1.86 -15.68 -1.92
N ASP A 162 2.63 -16.50 -1.21
CA ASP A 162 3.09 -17.80 -1.70
C ASP A 162 1.89 -18.71 -2.05
N ALA A 163 0.90 -18.78 -1.16
CA ALA A 163 -0.31 -19.55 -1.38
C ALA A 163 -1.11 -19.05 -2.59
N LEU A 164 -1.29 -17.72 -2.73
CA LEU A 164 -2.00 -17.12 -3.86
C LEU A 164 -1.27 -17.36 -5.19
N VAL A 165 0.06 -17.17 -5.21
CA VAL A 165 0.87 -17.42 -6.42
C VAL A 165 0.80 -18.88 -6.83
N VAL A 166 0.84 -19.83 -5.88
CA VAL A 166 0.65 -21.26 -6.16
C VAL A 166 -0.76 -21.53 -6.69
N ALA A 167 -1.79 -20.93 -6.10
CA ALA A 167 -3.18 -21.13 -6.51
C ALA A 167 -3.43 -20.65 -7.96
N PHE A 168 -2.73 -19.61 -8.41
CA PHE A 168 -2.84 -19.11 -9.78
C PHE A 168 -1.88 -19.78 -10.77
N ALA A 169 -0.88 -20.53 -10.30
CA ALA A 169 0.15 -21.10 -11.16
C ALA A 169 -0.47 -22.02 -12.23
N ALA A 170 -0.03 -21.87 -13.48
CA ALA A 170 -0.37 -22.79 -14.54
C ALA A 170 0.22 -24.17 -14.20
N THR A 171 -0.61 -25.09 -13.71
CA THR A 171 -0.16 -26.46 -13.47
C THR A 171 0.02 -27.11 -14.84
N ARG A 172 1.25 -27.52 -15.20
CA ARG A 172 1.45 -28.40 -16.35
C ARG A 172 0.67 -29.68 -16.07
N ARG A 173 -0.45 -29.89 -16.77
CA ARG A 173 -0.99 -31.24 -16.94
C ARG A 173 0.10 -32.01 -17.70
N ALA A 174 0.70 -32.97 -17.01
CA ALA A 174 1.46 -34.04 -17.64
C ALA A 174 0.53 -34.90 -18.50
#